data_AF-A0AAD9FHI3-F1
#
_entry.id   AF-A0AAD9FHI3-F1
#
_cell.length_a   1.000
_cell.length_b   1.000
_cell.length_c   1.000
_cell.angle_alpha   90.00
_cell.angle_beta   90.00
_cell.angle_gamma   90.00
#
_symmetry.space_group_name_H-M   'P 1'
#
loop_
_entity.id
_entity.type
_entity.pdbx_description
1 polymer ?
#
loop_
_entity_poly.entity_id
_entity_poly.type
_entity_poly.pdbx_seq_one_letter_code
_entity_poly.pdbx_strand_id
1 'polypeptide(L)'
;MCHLTIIQCYRSKTTSGKTKAKITLVHIKMVRTKFPLDPQIETSTPSIEGLSGICHDLGHLENELQNPFTDVVGQIVADVSSLEGRVRSFALTMDCPIQARPRGETSNTNFPDSRLQLTLTKVQRYLDEFLLQEDKLKVC
;
A
#
# COMPACT_ATOMS: atom_id res chain seq x y z
N MET A 1 -0.93 30.58 -16.26
CA MET A 1 -1.20 29.24 -16.85
C MET A 1 -0.81 28.06 -15.96
N CYS A 2 -0.02 28.22 -14.89
CA CYS A 2 0.48 27.09 -14.08
C CYS A 2 -0.55 26.39 -13.17
N HIS A 3 -1.55 27.11 -12.66
CA HIS A 3 -2.47 26.57 -11.65
C HIS A 3 -3.38 25.44 -12.19
N LEU A 4 -3.81 25.55 -13.45
CA LEU A 4 -4.69 24.56 -14.08
C LEU A 4 -3.98 23.23 -14.34
N THR A 5 -2.69 23.29 -14.74
CA THR A 5 -1.86 22.11 -14.99
C THR A 5 -1.55 21.34 -13.70
N ILE A 6 -1.33 22.05 -12.59
CA ILE A 6 -1.09 21.42 -11.27
C ILE A 6 -2.34 20.68 -10.79
N ILE A 7 -3.52 21.30 -10.88
CA ILE A 7 -4.79 20.68 -10.48
C ILE A 7 -5.10 19.44 -11.33
N GLN A 8 -4.86 19.51 -12.65
CA GLN A 8 -5.06 18.36 -13.55
C GLN A 8 -4.08 17.23 -13.26
N CYS A 9 -2.80 17.55 -13.00
CA CYS A 9 -1.79 16.57 -12.60
C CYS A 9 -2.18 15.88 -11.28
N TYR A 10 -2.57 16.67 -10.28
CA TYR A 10 -3.06 16.19 -8.98
C TYR A 10 -4.24 15.21 -9.16
N ARG A 11 -5.27 15.61 -9.90
CA ARG A 11 -6.47 14.78 -10.11
C ARG A 11 -6.15 13.49 -10.86
N SER A 12 -5.25 13.55 -11.84
CA SER A 12 -4.81 12.38 -12.60
C SER A 12 -4.03 11.38 -11.71
N LYS A 13 -3.07 11.88 -10.92
CA LYS A 13 -2.24 11.05 -10.02
C LYS A 13 -3.07 10.39 -8.90
N THR A 14 -3.97 11.14 -8.27
CA THR A 14 -4.86 10.64 -7.22
C THR A 14 -5.85 9.59 -7.74
N THR A 15 -6.47 9.83 -8.90
CA THR A 15 -7.35 8.85 -9.55
C THR A 15 -6.60 7.56 -9.90
N SER A 16 -5.36 7.69 -10.41
CA SER A 16 -4.52 6.54 -10.74
C SER A 16 -4.15 5.71 -9.51
N GLY A 17 -3.80 6.35 -8.39
CA GLY A 17 -3.50 5.66 -7.13
C GLY A 17 -4.71 4.89 -6.59
N LYS A 18 -5.89 5.52 -6.58
CA LYS A 18 -7.14 4.86 -6.14
C LYS A 18 -7.53 3.66 -7.00
N THR A 19 -7.35 3.75 -8.31
CA THR A 19 -7.58 2.61 -9.21
C THR A 19 -6.65 1.45 -8.87
N LYS A 20 -5.38 1.72 -8.59
CA LYS A 20 -4.45 0.67 -8.18
C LYS A 20 -4.81 0.05 -6.85
N ALA A 21 -5.12 0.84 -5.82
CA ALA A 21 -5.60 0.33 -4.53
C ALA A 21 -6.83 -0.59 -4.66
N LYS A 22 -7.82 -0.20 -5.47
CA LYS A 22 -9.01 -1.04 -5.75
C LYS A 22 -8.68 -2.36 -6.43
N ILE A 23 -7.77 -2.35 -7.40
CA ILE A 23 -7.31 -3.57 -8.09
C ILE A 23 -6.60 -4.49 -7.08
N THR A 24 -5.72 -3.95 -6.23
CA THR A 24 -5.04 -4.73 -5.19
C THR A 24 -6.04 -5.40 -4.24
N LEU A 25 -7.10 -4.69 -3.82
CA LEU A 25 -8.15 -5.25 -2.97
C LEU A 25 -8.87 -6.44 -3.63
N VAL A 26 -9.09 -6.39 -4.96
CA VAL A 26 -9.64 -7.53 -5.72
C VAL A 26 -8.68 -8.73 -5.69
N HIS A 27 -7.39 -8.50 -5.92
CA HIS A 27 -6.39 -9.57 -5.87
C HIS A 27 -6.25 -10.17 -4.47
N ILE A 28 -6.31 -9.36 -3.40
CA ILE A 28 -6.35 -9.84 -2.02
C ILE A 28 -7.57 -10.75 -1.81
N LYS A 29 -8.76 -10.34 -2.29
CA LYS A 29 -9.97 -11.16 -2.20
C LYS A 29 -9.80 -12.50 -2.92
N MET A 30 -9.16 -12.52 -4.09
CA MET A 30 -8.86 -13.75 -4.84
C MET A 30 -7.87 -14.68 -4.14
N VAL A 31 -6.87 -14.14 -3.44
CA VAL A 31 -5.95 -14.96 -2.63
C VAL A 31 -6.69 -15.53 -1.41
N ARG A 32 -7.53 -14.72 -0.76
CA ARG A 32 -8.32 -15.13 0.42
C ARG A 32 -9.35 -16.22 0.14
N THR A 33 -9.83 -16.38 -1.09
CA THR A 33 -10.71 -17.54 -1.41
C THR A 33 -9.96 -18.87 -1.34
N LYS A 34 -8.64 -18.86 -1.52
CA LYS A 34 -7.77 -20.04 -1.39
C LYS A 34 -7.29 -20.25 0.05
N PHE A 35 -7.24 -19.17 0.83
CA PHE A 35 -6.77 -19.14 2.21
C PHE A 35 -7.79 -18.42 3.11
N PRO A 36 -8.90 -19.08 3.49
CA PRO A 36 -9.92 -18.47 4.33
C PRO A 36 -9.36 -18.06 5.70
N LEU A 37 -9.74 -16.86 6.13
CA LEU A 37 -9.25 -16.22 7.34
C LEU A 37 -9.83 -16.84 8.62
N ASP A 38 -9.02 -16.82 9.68
CA ASP A 38 -9.53 -16.78 11.04
C ASP A 38 -10.09 -15.36 11.33
N PRO A 39 -11.36 -15.21 11.73
CA PRO A 39 -11.99 -13.90 11.98
C PRO A 39 -11.37 -13.06 13.11
N GLN A 40 -10.42 -13.60 13.90
CA GLN A 40 -9.87 -12.92 15.08
C GLN A 40 -8.58 -12.11 14.85
N ILE A 41 -8.14 -11.90 13.60
CA ILE A 41 -6.89 -11.17 13.35
C ILE A 41 -7.09 -9.65 13.56
N GLU A 42 -6.92 -9.21 14.81
CA GLU A 42 -6.79 -7.79 15.13
C GLU A 42 -5.47 -7.24 14.61
N THR A 43 -5.54 -6.18 13.81
CA THR A 43 -4.40 -5.45 13.28
C THR A 43 -4.61 -3.97 13.53
N SER A 44 -3.60 -3.31 14.09
CA SER A 44 -3.54 -1.85 14.13
C SER A 44 -3.26 -1.35 12.71
N THR A 45 -4.16 -0.58 12.12
CA THR A 45 -3.86 0.15 10.88
C THR A 45 -2.95 1.32 11.24
N PRO A 46 -1.78 1.49 10.60
CA PRO A 46 -0.99 2.70 10.78
C PRO A 46 -1.78 3.92 10.30
N SER A 47 -1.63 5.04 11.00
CA SER A 47 -2.34 6.28 10.65
C SER A 47 -1.81 6.85 9.33
N ILE A 48 -2.70 7.32 8.47
CA ILE A 48 -2.32 7.99 7.23
C ILE A 48 -1.94 9.45 7.53
N GLU A 49 -0.63 9.70 7.62
CA GLU A 49 -0.07 11.01 8.04
C GLU A 49 0.20 12.00 6.89
N GLY A 50 0.05 11.59 5.63
CA GLY A 50 0.36 12.40 4.46
C GLY A 50 1.09 11.61 3.38
N LEU A 51 1.45 12.24 2.25
CA LEU A 51 2.14 11.56 1.15
C LEU A 51 3.45 10.89 1.57
N SER A 52 4.19 11.51 2.49
CA SER A 52 5.45 10.98 3.03
C SER A 52 5.23 9.70 3.85
N GLY A 53 4.24 9.73 4.76
CA GLY A 53 3.83 8.56 5.54
C GLY A 53 3.29 7.45 4.66
N ILE A 54 2.48 7.78 3.65
CA ILE A 54 1.95 6.78 2.72
C ILE A 54 3.06 6.07 1.95
N CYS A 55 4.09 6.79 1.49
CA CYS A 55 5.23 6.15 0.83
C CYS A 55 5.96 5.19 1.76
N HIS A 56 6.16 5.60 3.02
CA HIS A 56 6.83 4.79 4.03
C HIS A 56 6.04 3.51 4.33
N ASP A 57 4.75 3.63 4.62
CA ASP A 57 3.89 2.51 4.99
C ASP A 57 3.72 1.52 3.83
N LEU A 58 3.52 2.01 2.60
CA LEU A 58 3.44 1.13 1.42
C LEU A 58 4.74 0.37 1.18
N GLY A 59 5.89 1.02 1.40
CA GLY A 59 7.20 0.37 1.35
C GLY A 59 7.36 -0.72 2.41
N HIS A 60 6.87 -0.48 3.62
CA HIS A 60 6.88 -1.48 4.70
C HIS A 60 5.96 -2.67 4.39
N LEU A 61 4.74 -2.40 3.90
CA LEU A 61 3.77 -3.43 3.53
C LEU A 61 4.27 -4.31 2.38
N GLU A 62 4.93 -3.72 1.38
CA GLU A 62 5.56 -4.48 0.30
C GLU A 62 6.66 -5.40 0.84
N ASN A 63 7.52 -4.91 1.73
CA ASN A 63 8.57 -5.71 2.34
C ASN A 63 7.99 -6.87 3.17
N GLU A 64 6.89 -6.66 3.92
CA GLU A 64 6.23 -7.73 4.66
C GLU A 64 5.64 -8.81 3.74
N LEU A 65 5.16 -8.42 2.54
CA LEU A 65 4.62 -9.34 1.54
C LEU A 65 5.73 -10.14 0.82
N GLN A 66 6.95 -9.61 0.76
CA GLN A 66 8.09 -10.29 0.16
C GLN A 66 8.62 -11.37 1.10
N ASN A 67 8.73 -12.61 0.58
CA ASN A 67 9.36 -13.76 1.22
C ASN A 67 8.75 -14.19 2.60
N PRO A 68 8.25 -15.43 2.77
CA PRO A 68 8.23 -16.58 1.86
C PRO A 68 7.03 -16.62 0.90
N PHE A 69 6.22 -15.57 0.81
CA PHE A 69 4.91 -15.66 0.13
C PHE A 69 4.89 -15.21 -1.32
N THR A 70 6.04 -14.81 -1.88
CA THR A 70 6.12 -14.11 -3.18
C THR A 70 5.40 -14.86 -4.31
N ASP A 71 5.38 -16.18 -4.30
CA ASP A 71 4.69 -16.98 -5.33
C ASP A 71 3.16 -16.90 -5.23
N VAL A 72 2.61 -16.78 -4.02
CA VAL A 72 1.16 -16.70 -3.76
C VAL A 72 0.65 -15.27 -3.89
N VAL A 73 1.43 -14.30 -3.40
CA VAL A 73 1.04 -12.88 -3.35
C VAL A 73 1.76 -12.01 -4.39
N GLY A 74 2.44 -12.60 -5.37
CA GLY A 74 3.28 -11.86 -6.33
C GLY A 74 2.54 -10.73 -7.04
N GLN A 75 1.28 -10.95 -7.41
CA GLN A 75 0.45 -9.90 -8.02
C GLN A 75 0.13 -8.76 -7.04
N ILE A 76 -0.09 -9.08 -5.77
CA ILE A 76 -0.34 -8.10 -4.70
C ILE A 76 0.93 -7.30 -4.42
N VAL A 77 2.09 -7.96 -4.34
CA VAL A 77 3.41 -7.30 -4.22
C VAL A 77 3.61 -6.31 -5.36
N ALA A 78 3.40 -6.75 -6.62
CA ALA A 78 3.55 -5.88 -7.78
C ALA A 78 2.60 -4.68 -7.76
N ASP A 79 1.35 -4.88 -7.33
CA ASP A 79 0.39 -3.79 -7.23
C ASP A 79 0.72 -2.81 -6.10
N VAL A 80 1.14 -3.29 -4.92
CA VAL A 80 1.60 -2.43 -3.82
C VAL A 80 2.86 -1.67 -4.23
N SER A 81 3.82 -2.31 -4.89
CA SER A 81 5.02 -1.68 -5.44
C SER A 81 4.68 -0.59 -6.47
N SER A 82 3.72 -0.88 -7.37
CA SER A 82 3.25 0.10 -8.35
C SER A 82 2.52 1.27 -7.71
N LEU A 83 1.74 1.02 -6.65
CA LEU A 83 1.06 2.06 -5.89
C LEU A 83 2.09 2.96 -5.17
N GLU A 84 3.05 2.35 -4.48
CA GLU A 84 4.15 3.05 -3.80
C GLU A 84 4.90 3.97 -4.77
N GLY A 85 5.33 3.45 -5.92
CA GLY A 85 6.04 4.26 -6.93
C GLY A 85 5.19 5.44 -7.46
N ARG A 86 3.87 5.28 -7.55
CA ARG A 86 2.96 6.37 -7.95
C ARG A 86 2.83 7.42 -6.86
N VAL A 87 2.66 7.00 -5.61
CA VAL A 87 2.58 7.93 -4.46
C VAL A 87 3.92 8.64 -4.29
N ARG A 88 5.06 7.94 -4.37
CA ARG A 88 6.40 8.53 -4.32
C ARG A 88 6.61 9.55 -5.43
N SER A 89 6.27 9.21 -6.68
CA SER A 89 6.34 10.16 -7.80
C SER A 89 5.49 11.40 -7.55
N PHE A 90 4.32 11.23 -6.94
CA PHE A 90 3.44 12.34 -6.63
C PHE A 90 3.96 13.20 -5.47
N ALA A 91 4.45 12.57 -4.40
CA ALA A 91 5.13 13.22 -3.28
C ALA A 91 6.33 14.06 -3.75
N LEU A 92 7.15 13.54 -4.69
CA LEU A 92 8.25 14.31 -5.30
C LEU A 92 7.75 15.50 -6.12
N THR A 93 6.60 15.37 -6.79
CA THR A 93 5.98 16.49 -7.53
C THR A 93 5.47 17.58 -6.58
N MET A 94 5.11 17.20 -5.35
CA MET A 94 4.64 18.09 -4.29
C MET A 94 5.75 18.59 -3.37
N ASP A 95 7.02 18.25 -3.67
CA ASP A 95 8.20 18.61 -2.87
C ASP A 95 8.14 18.08 -1.41
N CYS A 96 7.51 16.92 -1.21
CA CYS A 96 7.45 16.28 0.10
C CYS A 96 8.79 15.63 0.49
N PRO A 97 9.15 15.62 1.79
CA PRO A 97 10.31 14.90 2.28
C PRO A 97 10.04 13.39 2.24
N ILE A 98 10.75 12.65 1.37
CA ILE A 98 10.58 11.20 1.23
C ILE A 98 11.81 10.49 1.78
N GLN A 99 11.58 9.51 2.65
CA GLN A 99 12.64 8.63 3.15
C GLN A 99 13.00 7.54 2.12
N ALA A 100 14.22 7.02 2.22
CA ALA A 100 14.64 5.88 1.43
C ALA A 100 13.73 4.67 1.70
N ARG A 101 13.54 3.82 0.67
CA ARG A 101 12.71 2.62 0.81
C ARG A 101 13.25 1.77 1.97
N PRO A 102 12.40 1.34 2.92
CA PRO A 102 12.84 0.45 3.98
C PRO A 102 13.43 -0.82 3.35
N ARG A 103 14.49 -1.37 3.96
CA ARG A 103 15.03 -2.69 3.55
C ARG A 103 14.20 -3.78 4.21
N GLY A 104 13.86 -4.83 3.45
CA GLY A 104 13.14 -5.97 3.99
C GLY A 104 13.97 -6.72 5.02
N GLU A 105 13.39 -6.98 6.18
CA GLU A 105 13.96 -7.88 7.18
C GLU A 105 13.58 -9.32 6.85
N THR A 106 14.58 -10.21 6.79
CA THR A 106 14.35 -11.64 6.66
C THR A 106 13.84 -12.19 7.99
N SER A 107 12.52 -12.12 8.19
CA SER A 107 11.88 -12.70 9.36
C SER A 107 11.70 -14.21 9.15
N ASN A 108 12.46 -15.02 9.91
CA ASN A 108 12.31 -16.47 9.98
C ASN A 108 11.14 -16.81 10.91
N THR A 109 9.94 -16.99 10.36
CA THR A 109 8.75 -17.33 11.15
C THR A 109 8.32 -18.78 10.97
N ASN A 110 8.16 -19.48 12.09
CA ASN A 110 7.70 -20.88 12.15
C ASN A 110 6.23 -21.08 11.73
N PHE A 111 5.47 -19.99 11.53
CA PHE A 111 4.05 -20.00 11.17
C PHE A 111 3.77 -19.14 9.93
N PRO A 112 4.13 -19.63 8.73
CA PRO A 112 4.01 -18.87 7.49
C PRO A 112 2.55 -18.51 7.17
N ASP A 113 1.59 -19.41 7.35
CA ASP A 113 0.20 -19.16 6.96
C ASP A 113 -0.48 -18.07 7.81
N SER A 114 -0.28 -18.10 9.14
CA SER A 114 -0.80 -17.05 10.03
C SER A 114 -0.19 -15.68 9.74
N ARG A 115 1.10 -15.65 9.40
CA ARG A 115 1.77 -14.40 8.99
C ARG A 115 1.25 -13.89 7.66
N LEU A 116 1.02 -14.75 6.67
CA LEU A 116 0.42 -14.37 5.40
C LEU A 116 -0.96 -13.74 5.61
N GLN A 117 -1.81 -14.38 6.41
CA GLN A 117 -3.14 -13.86 6.73
C GLN A 117 -3.09 -12.51 7.44
N LEU A 118 -2.15 -12.35 8.39
CA LEU A 118 -1.90 -11.09 9.08
C LEU A 118 -1.48 -9.99 8.11
N THR A 119 -0.47 -10.24 7.28
CA THR A 119 0.04 -9.26 6.31
C THR A 119 -1.02 -8.89 5.28
N LEU A 120 -1.78 -9.85 4.73
CA LEU A 120 -2.90 -9.55 3.82
C LEU A 120 -3.97 -8.69 4.48
N THR A 121 -4.22 -8.88 5.78
CA THR A 121 -5.17 -8.07 6.56
C THR A 121 -4.68 -6.66 6.76
N LYS A 122 -3.39 -6.47 7.09
CA LYS A 122 -2.78 -5.14 7.16
C LYS A 122 -2.88 -4.40 5.82
N VAL A 123 -2.50 -5.05 4.72
CA VAL A 123 -2.55 -4.45 3.38
C VAL A 123 -3.98 -4.08 3.02
N GLN A 124 -4.95 -4.96 3.24
CA GLN A 124 -6.34 -4.65 2.96
C GLN A 124 -6.83 -3.43 3.75
N ARG A 125 -6.67 -3.44 5.09
CA ARG A 125 -7.14 -2.33 5.94
C ARG A 125 -6.48 -1.01 5.55
N TYR A 126 -5.18 -1.04 5.26
CA TYR A 126 -4.47 0.15 4.83
C TYR A 126 -5.00 0.71 3.51
N LEU A 127 -5.27 -0.15 2.52
CA LEU A 127 -5.82 0.28 1.24
C LEU A 127 -7.27 0.76 1.35
N ASP A 128 -8.08 0.15 2.20
CA ASP A 128 -9.43 0.62 2.52
C ASP A 128 -9.36 2.04 3.11
N GLU A 129 -8.45 2.29 4.06
CA GLU A 129 -8.26 3.61 4.65
C GLU A 129 -7.70 4.64 3.64
N PHE A 130 -6.71 4.23 2.83
CA PHE A 130 -6.14 5.06 1.75
C PHE A 130 -7.21 5.55 0.75
N LEU A 131 -8.21 4.72 0.46
CA LEU A 131 -9.30 5.09 -0.45
C LEU A 131 -10.22 6.18 0.13
N LEU A 132 -10.30 6.29 1.46
CA LEU A 132 -11.12 7.26 2.18
C LEU A 132 -10.41 8.61 2.42
N GLN A 133 -9.08 8.60 2.54
CA GLN A 133 -8.27 9.76 2.96
C GLN A 133 -7.80 10.63 1.77
N GLU A 134 -8.72 11.26 1.02
CA GLU A 134 -8.36 12.16 -0.11
C GLU A 134 -7.62 13.43 0.31
N ASP A 135 -7.93 13.95 1.49
CA ASP A 135 -7.33 15.14 2.07
C ASP A 135 -5.85 14.91 2.42
N LYS A 136 -5.50 13.70 2.85
CA LYS A 136 -4.12 13.31 3.17
C LYS A 136 -3.21 13.24 1.94
N LEU A 137 -3.77 13.11 0.74
CA LEU A 137 -3.02 13.18 -0.52
C LEU A 137 -2.61 14.62 -0.90
N LYS A 138 -3.05 15.63 -0.15
CA LYS A 138 -2.72 17.04 -0.37
C LYS A 138 -1.60 17.56 0.53
N VAL A 139 -1.20 16.77 1.53
CA VAL A 139 -0.22 17.15 2.53
C VAL A 139 0.95 16.19 2.51
N CYS A 140 2.10 16.71 2.91
CA CYS A 140 3.24 15.91 3.34
C CYS A 140 3.12 15.71 4.86
#